data_AF-A0A428U1Y0-F1
#
_entry.id   AF-A0A428U1Y0-F1
#
_cell.length_a   1.000
_cell.length_b   1.000
_cell.length_c   1.000
_cell.angle_alpha   90.00
_cell.angle_beta   90.00
_cell.angle_gamma   90.00
#
_symmetry.space_group_name_H-M   'P 1'
#
loop_
_entity.id
_entity.type
_entity.pdbx_description
1 polymer ?
#
loop_
_entity_poly.entity_id
_entity_poly.type
_entity_poly.pdbx_seq_one_letter_code
_entity_poly.pdbx_strand_id
1 'polypeptide(L)'
;MPTSLHPQAKFDPIPPDLDLYGLVDRTPNFKWVQRVSRSQIRNLGQQEFEKLVLIHVIVGGKPLVIDGWDQVLPKWLFDAGWFEKTYDKKQENVRDITAGSDIPMTTGHYLRSMKQLTNQWTPSNFRDDRRQRLYLKDIDCPVEWHDALQKVIHPNLFYLNENSSEAGGVRQQTDDDIFRDDAAAASAGDLMSSLPEEMRAQNLMCYVGHEGTYTPAHREMCASLGQKHHGGSVR
;
A
#
# COMPACT_ATOMS: atom_id res chain seq x y z
N MET A 1 -26.81 21.24 14.60
CA MET A 1 -26.12 20.19 13.83
C MET A 1 -26.66 20.25 12.41
N PRO A 2 -25.87 20.53 11.37
CA PRO A 2 -26.35 20.43 9.99
C PRO A 2 -26.70 18.98 9.72
N THR A 3 -27.95 18.72 9.34
CA THR A 3 -28.41 17.40 8.91
C THR A 3 -27.67 17.05 7.62
N SER A 4 -26.90 15.96 7.64
CA SER A 4 -26.26 15.40 6.45
C SER A 4 -27.33 15.17 5.37
N LEU A 5 -27.34 16.00 4.33
CA LEU A 5 -28.29 15.92 3.21
C LEU A 5 -28.06 14.69 2.31
N HIS A 6 -26.98 13.93 2.56
CA HIS A 6 -26.66 12.70 1.85
C HIS A 6 -26.73 11.51 2.81
N PRO A 7 -27.53 10.47 2.50
CA PRO A 7 -27.49 9.23 3.26
C PRO A 7 -26.10 8.59 3.10
N GLN A 8 -25.35 8.49 4.20
CA GLN A 8 -24.10 7.76 4.23
C GLN A 8 -24.41 6.27 4.45
N ALA A 9 -23.83 5.41 3.63
CA ALA A 9 -23.92 3.98 3.88
C ALA A 9 -23.30 3.67 5.26
N LYS A 10 -24.06 3.03 6.15
CA LYS A 10 -23.50 2.50 7.39
C LYS A 10 -22.47 1.44 7.02
N PHE A 11 -21.35 1.42 7.74
CA PHE A 11 -20.42 0.30 7.62
C PHE A 11 -21.13 -1.01 7.96
N ASP A 12 -21.08 -1.97 7.05
CA ASP A 12 -21.45 -3.37 7.28
C ASP A 12 -20.19 -4.24 7.08
N PRO A 13 -19.69 -4.89 8.14
CA PRO A 13 -18.51 -5.73 8.04
C PRO A 13 -18.76 -6.95 7.14
N ILE A 14 -17.72 -7.38 6.44
CA ILE A 14 -17.78 -8.57 5.58
C ILE A 14 -18.11 -9.80 6.44
N PRO A 15 -19.12 -10.62 6.05
CA PRO A 15 -19.44 -11.86 6.74
C PRO A 15 -18.25 -12.84 6.74
N PRO A 16 -18.01 -13.56 7.85
CA PRO A 16 -16.91 -14.52 7.94
C PRO A 16 -17.07 -15.73 7.01
N ASP A 17 -18.28 -15.98 6.54
CA ASP A 17 -18.67 -17.04 5.62
C ASP A 17 -18.79 -16.54 4.16
N LEU A 18 -18.14 -15.43 3.82
CA LEU A 18 -18.15 -14.87 2.47
C LEU A 18 -17.69 -15.90 1.43
N ASP A 19 -18.61 -16.32 0.55
CA ASP A 19 -18.32 -17.06 -0.68
C ASP A 19 -17.70 -16.12 -1.73
N LEU A 20 -16.38 -15.94 -1.65
CA LEU A 20 -15.63 -15.04 -2.52
C LEU A 20 -15.77 -15.40 -4.00
N TYR A 21 -15.68 -16.69 -4.35
CA TYR A 21 -15.75 -17.15 -5.74
C TYR A 21 -17.14 -16.91 -6.32
N GLY A 22 -18.19 -17.35 -5.62
CA GLY A 22 -19.55 -17.09 -6.08
C GLY A 22 -19.90 -15.61 -6.08
N LEU A 23 -19.33 -14.78 -5.19
CA LEU A 23 -19.47 -13.32 -5.25
C LEU A 23 -18.91 -12.76 -6.56
N VAL A 24 -17.70 -13.17 -6.95
CA VAL A 24 -17.08 -12.72 -8.21
C VAL A 24 -17.88 -13.22 -9.41
N ASP A 25 -18.26 -14.49 -9.43
CA ASP A 25 -19.00 -15.09 -10.55
C ASP A 25 -20.37 -14.44 -10.77
N ARG A 26 -21.06 -14.05 -9.68
CA ARG A 26 -22.39 -13.42 -9.74
C ARG A 26 -22.36 -11.91 -9.93
N THR A 27 -21.20 -11.25 -9.81
CA THR A 27 -21.09 -9.78 -9.86
C THR A 27 -20.36 -9.35 -11.13
N PRO A 28 -21.04 -8.82 -12.16
CA PRO A 28 -20.43 -8.51 -13.46
C PRO A 28 -19.25 -7.53 -13.43
N ASN A 29 -19.21 -6.67 -12.41
CA ASN A 29 -18.16 -5.66 -12.23
C ASN A 29 -16.96 -6.16 -11.42
N PHE A 30 -17.02 -7.38 -10.86
CA PHE A 30 -15.89 -7.97 -10.13
C PHE A 30 -15.08 -8.86 -11.06
N LYS A 31 -13.77 -8.66 -11.04
CA LYS A 31 -12.82 -9.40 -11.87
C LYS A 31 -11.61 -9.77 -11.02
N TRP A 32 -11.07 -10.96 -11.26
CA TRP A 32 -9.80 -11.35 -10.68
C TRP A 32 -8.68 -10.45 -11.21
N VAL A 33 -7.82 -10.03 -10.30
CA VAL A 33 -6.65 -9.21 -10.62
C VAL A 33 -5.56 -10.05 -11.29
N GLN A 34 -4.91 -9.50 -12.31
CA GLN A 34 -3.75 -10.15 -12.92
C GLN A 34 -2.63 -10.27 -11.88
N ARG A 35 -2.05 -11.45 -11.78
CA ARG A 35 -0.91 -11.74 -10.91
C ARG A 35 0.32 -12.06 -11.75
N VAL A 36 1.46 -11.54 -11.33
CA VAL A 36 2.78 -11.87 -11.86
C VAL A 36 3.71 -12.14 -10.69
N SER A 37 4.58 -13.13 -10.82
CA SER A 37 5.57 -13.41 -9.79
C SER A 37 6.78 -12.51 -9.93
N ARG A 38 7.45 -12.26 -8.81
CA ARG A 38 8.72 -11.54 -8.80
C ARG A 38 9.79 -12.21 -9.67
N SER A 39 9.78 -13.54 -9.81
CA SER A 39 10.68 -14.26 -10.72
C SER A 39 10.35 -14.00 -12.19
N GLN A 40 9.06 -13.96 -12.56
CA GLN A 40 8.63 -13.57 -13.91
C GLN A 40 9.08 -12.15 -14.24
N ILE A 41 8.93 -11.21 -13.31
CA ILE A 41 9.40 -9.82 -13.49
C ILE A 41 10.91 -9.79 -13.67
N ARG A 42 11.69 -10.56 -12.91
CA ARG A 42 13.15 -10.59 -13.10
C ARG A 42 13.57 -11.15 -14.45
N ASN A 43 12.79 -12.09 -15.00
CA ASN A 43 13.05 -12.68 -16.31
C ASN A 43 12.61 -11.76 -17.46
N LEU A 44 11.56 -10.97 -17.25
CA LEU A 44 11.15 -9.86 -18.11
C LEU A 44 12.14 -8.71 -17.90
N GLY A 45 13.11 -8.53 -18.79
CA GLY A 45 14.04 -7.39 -18.69
C GLY A 45 13.31 -6.06 -18.46
N GLN A 46 13.99 -5.09 -17.85
CA GLN A 46 13.40 -3.83 -17.36
C GLN A 46 12.43 -3.16 -18.35
N GLN A 47 12.82 -3.03 -19.62
CA GLN A 47 12.00 -2.40 -20.66
C GLN A 47 10.67 -3.12 -20.92
N GLU A 48 10.67 -4.46 -20.90
CA GLU A 48 9.46 -5.24 -21.12
C GLU A 48 8.52 -5.19 -19.92
N PHE A 49 9.09 -5.10 -18.71
CA PHE A 49 8.29 -4.87 -17.51
C PHE A 49 7.65 -3.47 -17.50
N GLU A 50 8.39 -2.43 -17.87
CA GLU A 50 7.86 -1.07 -18.01
C GLU A 50 6.72 -1.02 -19.04
N LYS A 51 6.88 -1.67 -20.21
CA LYS A 51 5.81 -1.79 -21.21
C LYS A 51 4.58 -2.51 -20.66
N LEU A 52 4.76 -3.57 -19.88
CA LEU A 52 3.67 -4.29 -19.24
C LEU A 52 2.89 -3.38 -18.28
N VAL A 53 3.60 -2.62 -17.43
CA VAL A 53 2.97 -1.65 -16.50
C VAL A 53 2.22 -0.57 -17.28
N LEU A 54 2.84 0.01 -18.31
CA LEU A 54 2.23 1.05 -19.13
C LEU A 54 0.94 0.56 -19.81
N ILE A 55 0.99 -0.58 -20.50
CA ILE A 55 -0.15 -1.08 -21.27
C ILE A 55 -1.27 -1.58 -20.35
N HIS A 56 -0.95 -2.37 -19.32
CA HIS A 56 -1.96 -3.01 -18.47
C HIS A 56 -2.49 -2.11 -17.37
N VAL A 57 -1.58 -1.46 -16.62
CA VAL A 57 -1.94 -0.68 -15.43
C VAL A 57 -2.35 0.74 -15.81
N ILE A 58 -1.49 1.45 -16.53
CA ILE A 58 -1.69 2.89 -16.80
C ILE A 58 -2.76 3.09 -17.87
N VAL A 59 -2.54 2.58 -19.08
CA VAL A 59 -3.47 2.72 -20.21
C VAL A 59 -4.72 1.86 -20.00
N GLY A 60 -4.54 0.63 -19.53
CA GLY A 60 -5.64 -0.31 -19.31
C GLY A 60 -6.48 -0.03 -18.08
N GLY A 61 -5.99 0.76 -17.12
CA GLY A 61 -6.66 1.03 -15.84
C GLY A 61 -6.90 -0.23 -15.00
N LYS A 62 -6.09 -1.28 -15.19
CA LYS A 62 -6.28 -2.57 -14.51
C LYS A 62 -5.21 -2.76 -13.42
N PRO A 63 -5.59 -3.15 -12.20
CA PRO A 63 -4.60 -3.44 -11.17
C PRO A 63 -3.72 -4.64 -11.58
N LEU A 64 -2.52 -4.68 -11.01
CA LEU A 64 -1.55 -5.75 -11.14
C LEU A 64 -1.05 -6.12 -9.75
N VAL A 65 -1.02 -7.41 -9.43
CA VAL A 65 -0.43 -7.91 -8.19
C VAL A 65 0.89 -8.60 -8.49
N ILE A 66 1.92 -8.23 -7.73
CA ILE A 66 3.23 -8.88 -7.77
C ILE A 66 3.36 -9.78 -6.54
N ASP A 67 3.55 -11.08 -6.73
CA ASP A 67 3.69 -12.06 -5.64
C ASP A 67 5.13 -12.56 -5.44
N GLY A 68 5.34 -13.33 -4.35
CA GLY A 68 6.63 -13.92 -4.00
C GLY A 68 7.58 -13.03 -3.18
N TRP A 69 7.05 -12.00 -2.51
CA TRP A 69 7.84 -11.14 -1.62
C TRP A 69 8.24 -11.81 -0.31
N ASP A 70 7.42 -12.73 0.19
CA ASP A 70 7.64 -13.50 1.42
C ASP A 70 8.92 -14.36 1.38
N GLN A 71 9.42 -14.67 0.18
CA GLN A 71 10.62 -15.46 -0.05
C GLN A 71 11.92 -14.66 0.15
N VAL A 72 11.84 -13.33 0.19
CA VAL A 72 13.01 -12.44 0.20
C VAL A 72 12.99 -11.39 1.29
N LEU A 73 11.81 -11.10 1.85
CA LEU A 73 11.73 -10.22 2.99
C LEU A 73 12.26 -10.94 4.25
N PRO A 74 13.17 -10.31 5.01
CA PRO A 74 13.66 -10.87 6.26
C PRO A 74 12.52 -11.03 7.26
N LYS A 75 12.05 -12.26 7.45
CA LYS A 75 10.89 -12.56 8.32
C LYS A 75 11.03 -12.04 9.74
N TRP A 76 12.25 -12.03 10.28
CA TRP A 76 12.54 -11.53 11.63
C TRP A 76 12.32 -10.01 11.76
N LEU A 77 12.45 -9.27 10.67
CA LEU A 77 12.34 -7.81 10.65
C LEU A 77 10.89 -7.37 10.48
N PHE A 78 10.15 -8.04 9.57
CA PHE A 78 8.72 -7.81 9.35
C PHE A 78 7.86 -8.65 10.31
N ASP A 79 8.25 -8.65 11.59
CA ASP A 79 7.63 -9.40 12.67
C ASP A 79 6.96 -8.46 13.67
N ALA A 80 5.80 -8.86 14.20
CA ALA A 80 5.05 -8.06 15.17
C ALA A 80 5.81 -7.89 16.50
N GLY A 81 6.54 -8.93 16.95
CA GLY A 81 7.35 -8.88 18.17
C GLY A 81 8.59 -8.01 18.00
N TRP A 82 9.22 -8.01 16.81
CA TRP A 82 10.26 -7.03 16.49
C TRP A 82 9.73 -5.60 16.56
N PHE A 83 8.56 -5.35 15.95
CA PHE A 83 7.96 -4.01 15.94
C PHE A 83 7.58 -3.55 17.35
N GLU A 84 6.96 -4.43 18.14
CA GLU A 84 6.64 -4.18 19.54
C GLU A 84 7.88 -3.83 20.34
N LYS A 85 8.96 -4.62 20.24
CA LYS A 85 10.17 -4.40 21.03
C LYS A 85 10.93 -3.13 20.62
N THR A 86 11.02 -2.87 19.32
CA THR A 86 11.85 -1.78 18.77
C THR A 86 11.15 -0.42 18.96
N TYR A 87 9.84 -0.38 18.78
CA TYR A 87 9.04 0.85 18.83
C TYR A 87 8.13 0.94 20.07
N ASP A 88 8.34 0.11 21.10
CA ASP A 88 7.48 -0.04 22.30
C ASP A 88 6.96 1.28 22.89
N LYS A 89 7.86 2.26 23.00
CA LYS A 89 7.63 3.55 23.66
C LYS A 89 7.24 4.68 22.70
N LYS A 90 7.28 4.44 21.37
CA LYS A 90 6.85 5.45 20.39
C LYS A 90 5.37 5.73 20.64
N GLN A 91 5.02 7.01 20.82
CA GLN A 91 3.63 7.41 20.93
C GLN A 91 3.05 7.53 19.54
N GLU A 92 1.86 6.96 19.37
CA GLU A 92 1.10 7.00 18.13
C GLU A 92 -0.37 7.32 18.44
N ASN A 93 -1.07 7.80 17.44
CA ASN A 93 -2.51 8.07 17.51
C ASN A 93 -3.27 6.89 16.92
N VAL A 94 -3.83 6.05 17.78
CA VAL A 94 -4.62 4.89 17.34
C VAL A 94 -6.05 5.33 17.07
N ARG A 95 -6.56 5.03 15.87
CA ARG A 95 -7.92 5.38 15.46
C ARG A 95 -8.92 4.43 16.10
N ASP A 96 -9.85 4.94 16.92
CA ASP A 96 -11.08 4.22 17.22
C ASP A 96 -12.07 4.48 16.06
N ILE A 97 -12.22 3.46 15.20
CA ILE A 97 -13.03 3.59 13.99
C ILE A 97 -14.50 3.82 14.34
N THR A 98 -15.00 3.19 15.39
CA THR A 98 -16.41 3.29 15.82
C THR A 98 -16.68 4.66 16.42
N ALA A 99 -15.82 5.11 17.34
CA ALA A 99 -16.00 6.40 18.01
C ALA A 99 -15.63 7.59 17.11
N GLY A 100 -14.87 7.35 16.03
CA GLY A 100 -14.43 8.41 15.13
C GLY A 100 -13.40 9.35 15.76
N SER A 101 -12.67 8.88 16.78
CA SER A 101 -11.67 9.65 17.54
C SER A 101 -10.33 8.94 17.59
N ASP A 102 -9.27 9.70 17.83
CA ASP A 102 -7.92 9.15 17.97
C ASP A 102 -7.54 9.06 19.44
N ILE A 103 -6.88 7.97 19.81
CA ILE A 103 -6.49 7.64 21.18
C ILE A 103 -4.95 7.60 21.22
N PRO A 104 -4.30 8.56 21.89
CA PRO A 104 -2.85 8.53 22.08
C PRO A 104 -2.46 7.33 22.96
N MET A 105 -1.58 6.47 22.45
CA MET A 105 -0.99 5.37 23.22
C MET A 105 0.38 5.01 22.66
N THR A 106 1.13 4.18 23.38
CA THR A 106 2.40 3.69 22.84
C THR A 106 2.16 2.53 21.86
N THR A 107 3.01 2.41 20.84
CA THR A 107 2.96 1.30 19.88
C THR A 107 2.98 -0.05 20.58
N GLY A 108 3.80 -0.20 21.63
CA GLY A 108 3.84 -1.43 22.41
C GLY A 108 2.55 -1.73 23.16
N HIS A 109 1.88 -0.73 23.73
CA HIS A 109 0.59 -0.91 24.38
C HIS A 109 -0.48 -1.37 23.37
N TYR A 110 -0.51 -0.74 22.19
CA TYR A 110 -1.41 -1.13 21.11
C TYR A 110 -1.18 -2.58 20.66
N LEU A 111 0.07 -2.95 20.36
CA LEU A 111 0.42 -4.29 19.86
C LEU A 111 0.11 -5.38 20.88
N ARG A 112 0.38 -5.17 22.17
CA ARG A 112 0.00 -6.12 23.23
C ARG A 112 -1.51 -6.29 23.36
N SER A 113 -2.29 -5.27 23.00
CA SER A 113 -3.75 -5.31 23.03
C SER A 113 -4.36 -6.02 21.81
N MET A 114 -3.61 -6.23 20.73
CA MET A 114 -4.10 -6.80 19.47
C MET A 114 -4.81 -8.14 19.67
N LYS A 115 -4.24 -9.04 20.47
CA LYS A 115 -4.87 -10.34 20.74
C LYS A 115 -6.25 -10.21 21.39
N GLN A 116 -6.41 -9.28 22.34
CA GLN A 116 -7.70 -9.01 22.97
C GLN A 116 -8.68 -8.38 21.98
N LEU A 117 -8.19 -7.45 21.15
CA LEU A 117 -8.97 -6.77 20.13
C LEU A 117 -9.46 -7.73 19.04
N THR A 118 -8.65 -8.70 18.63
CA THR A 118 -9.00 -9.77 17.69
C THR A 118 -10.01 -10.74 18.30
N ASN A 119 -9.71 -11.30 19.47
CA ASN A 119 -10.45 -12.44 20.02
C ASN A 119 -11.85 -12.07 20.54
N GLN A 120 -12.19 -10.78 20.59
CA GLN A 120 -13.53 -10.35 20.93
C GLN A 120 -14.55 -10.64 19.81
N TRP A 121 -14.08 -10.87 18.57
CA TRP A 121 -14.92 -11.07 17.40
C TRP A 121 -15.20 -12.55 17.14
N THR A 122 -16.46 -12.86 16.80
CA THR A 122 -16.96 -14.19 16.48
C THR A 122 -17.91 -14.11 15.28
N PRO A 123 -18.21 -15.25 14.62
CA PRO A 123 -19.20 -15.26 13.54
C PRO A 123 -20.61 -14.80 13.93
N SER A 124 -20.95 -14.81 15.22
CA SER A 124 -22.25 -14.35 15.72
C SER A 124 -22.27 -12.87 16.12
N ASN A 125 -21.10 -12.22 16.29
CA ASN A 125 -21.03 -10.86 16.84
C ASN A 125 -20.25 -9.86 15.96
N PHE A 126 -19.80 -10.25 14.77
CA PHE A 126 -18.97 -9.41 13.89
C PHE A 126 -19.59 -8.05 13.50
N ARG A 127 -20.91 -7.88 13.67
CA ARG A 127 -21.66 -6.63 13.46
C ARG A 127 -21.90 -5.78 14.71
N ASP A 128 -21.47 -6.22 15.90
CA ASP A 128 -21.69 -5.48 17.15
C ASP A 128 -20.86 -4.18 17.16
N ASP A 129 -21.54 -3.04 17.10
CA ASP A 129 -20.91 -1.71 17.05
C ASP A 129 -20.44 -1.22 18.42
N ARG A 130 -20.76 -1.92 19.51
CA ARG A 130 -20.26 -1.58 20.86
C ARG A 130 -18.82 -2.07 21.11
N ARG A 131 -18.30 -2.93 20.23
CA ARG A 131 -16.95 -3.50 20.32
C ARG A 131 -15.95 -2.59 19.63
N GLN A 132 -14.77 -2.44 20.24
CA GLN A 132 -13.78 -1.49 19.75
C GLN A 132 -13.07 -1.99 18.49
N ARG A 133 -12.95 -1.10 17.51
CA ARG A 133 -12.17 -1.30 16.28
C ARG A 133 -11.03 -0.30 16.25
N LEU A 134 -9.98 -0.62 16.99
CA LEU A 134 -8.76 0.19 17.03
C LEU A 134 -7.88 -0.10 15.81
N TYR A 135 -7.42 0.95 15.12
CA TYR A 135 -6.63 0.84 13.90
C TYR A 135 -5.47 1.83 13.93
N LEU A 136 -4.25 1.32 13.88
CA LEU A 136 -3.06 2.14 13.74
C LEU A 136 -2.82 2.38 12.25
N LYS A 137 -3.37 3.50 11.76
CA LYS A 137 -3.41 3.88 10.36
C LYS A 137 -2.45 5.04 10.13
N ASP A 138 -1.86 5.10 8.94
CA ASP A 138 -1.08 6.25 8.49
C ASP A 138 0.10 6.57 9.43
N ILE A 139 0.80 5.54 9.95
CA ILE A 139 2.07 5.74 10.66
C ILE A 139 3.26 5.76 9.70
N ASP A 140 4.32 6.44 10.07
CA ASP A 140 5.58 6.40 9.34
C ASP A 140 6.15 4.98 9.31
N CYS A 141 6.63 4.55 8.14
CA CYS A 141 7.38 3.30 8.02
C CYS A 141 8.65 3.35 8.89
N PRO A 142 8.88 2.34 9.74
CA PRO A 142 10.18 2.10 10.36
C PRO A 142 11.32 2.19 9.33
N VAL A 143 12.37 2.94 9.66
CA VAL A 143 13.51 3.13 8.75
C VAL A 143 14.14 1.80 8.34
N GLU A 144 14.16 0.82 9.24
CA GLU A 144 14.70 -0.51 8.97
C GLU A 144 13.86 -1.27 7.93
N TRP A 145 12.53 -1.09 7.96
CA TRP A 145 11.63 -1.67 6.96
C TRP A 145 11.81 -1.00 5.61
N HIS A 146 11.88 0.34 5.59
CA HIS A 146 12.15 1.11 4.39
C HIS A 146 13.45 0.63 3.71
N ASP A 147 14.55 0.56 4.44
CA ASP A 147 15.86 0.17 3.91
C ASP A 147 15.89 -1.28 3.40
N ALA A 148 15.16 -2.18 4.06
CA ALA A 148 15.02 -3.56 3.61
C ALA A 148 14.18 -3.66 2.31
N LEU A 149 13.09 -2.89 2.22
CA LEU A 149 12.22 -2.85 1.06
C LEU A 149 12.93 -2.24 -0.15
N GLN A 150 13.68 -1.16 0.03
CA GLN A 150 14.45 -0.50 -1.04
C GLN A 150 15.45 -1.44 -1.72
N LYS A 151 16.04 -2.39 -0.97
CA LYS A 151 16.99 -3.37 -1.50
C LYS A 151 16.34 -4.49 -2.32
N VAL A 152 15.03 -4.71 -2.14
CA VAL A 152 14.34 -5.91 -2.65
C VAL A 152 13.33 -5.56 -3.73
N ILE A 153 12.70 -4.39 -3.65
CA ILE A 153 11.74 -3.90 -4.63
C ILE A 153 12.48 -3.39 -5.86
N HIS A 154 11.93 -3.68 -7.04
CA HIS A 154 12.49 -3.17 -8.30
C HIS A 154 12.52 -1.64 -8.27
N PRO A 155 13.64 -0.98 -8.64
CA PRO A 155 13.78 0.48 -8.57
C PRO A 155 12.62 1.25 -9.21
N ASN A 156 12.16 0.88 -10.41
CA ASN A 156 11.00 1.51 -11.07
C ASN A 156 9.66 1.37 -10.32
N LEU A 157 9.58 0.44 -9.38
CA LEU A 157 8.40 0.25 -8.53
C LEU A 157 8.59 0.89 -7.17
N PHE A 158 9.82 1.23 -6.80
CA PHE A 158 10.07 1.88 -5.54
C PHE A 158 9.56 3.32 -5.61
N TYR A 159 8.92 3.74 -4.53
CA TYR A 159 8.33 5.05 -4.42
C TYR A 159 9.42 6.14 -4.42
N LEU A 160 9.16 7.29 -5.05
CA LEU A 160 10.18 8.31 -5.33
C LEU A 160 11.39 7.78 -6.11
N ASN A 161 11.15 6.91 -7.10
CA ASN A 161 12.22 6.51 -7.98
C ASN A 161 12.75 7.72 -8.77
N GLU A 162 14.07 7.83 -8.81
CA GLU A 162 14.80 8.81 -9.63
C GLU A 162 15.22 8.20 -10.98
N ASN A 163 14.69 7.03 -11.32
CA ASN A 163 15.07 6.32 -12.54
C ASN A 163 14.59 7.10 -13.75
N SER A 164 15.48 7.91 -14.31
CA SER A 164 15.39 8.38 -15.67
C SER A 164 15.53 7.16 -16.59
N SER A 165 14.45 6.75 -17.25
CA SER A 165 14.61 5.93 -18.43
C SER A 165 15.42 6.77 -19.42
N GLU A 166 16.68 6.41 -19.69
CA GLU A 166 17.40 6.96 -20.84
C GLU A 166 16.53 6.71 -22.06
N ALA A 167 15.94 7.78 -22.59
CA ALA A 167 15.12 7.71 -23.78
C ALA A 167 15.94 7.02 -24.87
N GLY A 168 15.41 5.92 -25.40
CA GLY A 168 16.04 5.12 -26.42
C GLY A 168 16.48 5.99 -27.60
N GLY A 169 17.76 5.95 -27.91
CA GLY A 169 18.34 6.60 -29.08
C GLY A 169 19.80 6.21 -29.19
N VAL A 170 20.10 5.30 -30.13
CA VAL A 170 21.46 5.05 -30.59
C VAL A 170 22.06 6.40 -30.98
N ARG A 171 23.06 6.87 -30.20
CA ARG A 171 23.80 8.10 -30.51
C ARG A 171 24.66 7.84 -31.75
N GLN A 172 24.14 8.21 -32.92
CA GLN A 172 24.98 8.54 -34.06
C GLN A 172 25.21 10.06 -33.98
N GLN A 173 26.38 10.44 -33.50
CA GLN A 173 26.81 11.84 -33.44
C GLN A 173 26.86 12.39 -34.87
N THR A 174 25.96 13.31 -35.18
CA THR A 174 26.17 14.29 -36.25
C THR A 174 26.20 15.65 -35.58
N ASP A 175 27.35 16.32 -35.70
CA ASP A 175 27.58 17.69 -35.27
C ASP A 175 26.70 18.62 -36.12
N ASP A 176 25.55 19.03 -35.61
CA ASP A 176 24.86 20.29 -35.91
C ASP A 176 23.48 20.26 -35.24
N ASP A 177 23.37 20.82 -34.02
CA ASP A 177 22.11 21.45 -33.62
C ASP A 177 22.32 22.50 -32.52
N ILE A 178 22.10 23.75 -32.93
CA ILE A 178 22.35 25.01 -32.22
C ILE A 178 21.13 25.44 -31.37
N PHE A 179 20.20 24.51 -31.10
CA PHE A 179 19.04 24.73 -30.23
C PHE A 179 19.10 23.77 -29.05
N ARG A 180 19.77 24.20 -27.97
CA ARG A 180 19.63 23.57 -26.65
C ARG A 180 18.25 23.95 -26.12
N ASP A 181 17.23 23.19 -26.49
CA ASP A 181 16.04 23.10 -25.66
C ASP A 181 16.45 22.44 -24.34
N ASP A 182 16.00 23.05 -23.25
CA ASP A 182 16.23 22.60 -21.88
C ASP A 182 16.07 21.10 -21.80
N ALA A 183 17.11 20.43 -21.30
CA ALA A 183 17.22 18.98 -21.18
C ALA A 183 15.86 18.38 -20.89
N ALA A 184 15.26 17.71 -21.88
CA ALA A 184 14.00 17.02 -21.75
C ALA A 184 14.12 16.06 -20.57
N ALA A 185 13.65 16.51 -19.41
CA ALA A 185 13.75 15.79 -18.17
C ALA A 185 13.02 14.48 -18.39
N ALA A 186 13.77 13.37 -18.39
CA ALA A 186 13.19 12.04 -18.48
C ALA A 186 12.06 11.97 -17.46
N SER A 187 10.83 11.66 -17.91
CA SER A 187 9.68 11.69 -17.00
C SER A 187 9.95 10.68 -15.90
N ALA A 188 10.10 11.14 -14.66
CA ALA A 188 10.11 10.23 -13.54
C ALA A 188 8.84 9.39 -13.62
N GLY A 189 8.97 8.06 -13.48
CA GLY A 189 7.83 7.14 -13.54
C GLY A 189 6.83 7.34 -12.38
N ASP A 190 7.15 8.24 -11.46
CA ASP A 190 6.34 8.65 -10.31
C ASP A 190 6.08 10.17 -10.38
N LEU A 191 4.80 10.55 -10.34
CA LEU A 191 4.36 11.94 -10.27
C LEU A 191 4.99 12.65 -9.06
N MET A 192 5.17 11.94 -7.95
CA MET A 192 5.71 12.51 -6.72
C MET A 192 7.18 12.89 -6.85
N SER A 193 7.96 12.15 -7.64
CA SER A 193 9.36 12.53 -7.95
C SER A 193 9.44 13.85 -8.73
N SER A 194 8.38 14.23 -9.44
CA SER A 194 8.32 15.47 -10.23
C SER A 194 7.90 16.71 -9.42
N LEU A 195 7.46 16.53 -8.17
CA LEU A 195 7.03 17.64 -7.29
C LEU A 195 8.22 18.23 -6.49
N PRO A 196 8.14 19.50 -6.04
CA PRO A 196 9.05 20.05 -5.05
C PRO A 196 9.05 19.22 -3.75
N GLU A 197 10.17 19.17 -3.03
CA GLU A 197 10.37 18.31 -1.85
C GLU A 197 9.28 18.50 -0.78
N GLU A 198 8.84 19.73 -0.57
CA GLU A 198 7.80 20.13 0.38
C GLU A 198 6.38 19.67 -0.02
N MET A 199 6.19 19.24 -1.27
CA MET A 199 4.92 18.75 -1.81
C MET A 199 4.92 17.22 -2.03
N ARG A 200 6.05 16.55 -1.77
CA ARG A 200 6.14 15.09 -1.86
C ARG A 200 5.54 14.48 -0.59
N ALA A 201 4.68 13.48 -0.74
CA ALA A 201 4.50 12.55 0.38
C ALA A 201 5.83 11.78 0.49
N GLN A 202 6.63 11.99 1.54
CA GLN A 202 8.00 11.45 1.59
C GLN A 202 8.06 10.04 2.19
N ASN A 203 6.97 9.55 2.77
CA ASN A 203 6.96 8.35 3.59
C ASN A 203 6.19 7.20 2.94
N LEU A 204 6.81 6.02 3.01
CA LEU A 204 6.04 4.78 2.94
C LEU A 204 5.17 4.71 4.19
N MET A 205 3.86 4.53 4.02
CA MET A 205 2.92 4.48 5.15
C MET A 205 2.73 3.05 5.64
N CYS A 206 2.72 2.87 6.95
CA CYS A 206 2.45 1.60 7.59
C CYS A 206 1.05 1.59 8.24
N TYR A 207 0.48 0.39 8.28
CA TYR A 207 -0.88 0.15 8.74
C TYR A 207 -0.89 -1.13 9.57
N VAL A 208 -1.39 -1.05 10.81
CA VAL A 208 -1.51 -2.20 11.70
C VAL A 208 -2.92 -2.23 12.25
N GLY A 209 -3.68 -3.26 11.89
CA GLY A 209 -5.07 -3.45 12.31
C GLY A 209 -5.36 -4.90 12.61
N HIS A 210 -6.40 -5.14 13.39
CA HIS A 210 -6.94 -6.46 13.69
C HIS A 210 -8.20 -6.75 12.87
N GLU A 211 -8.75 -7.95 13.02
CA GLU A 211 -9.96 -8.41 12.36
C GLU A 211 -11.12 -7.41 12.52
N GLY A 212 -11.62 -6.95 11.38
CA GLY A 212 -12.75 -6.03 11.32
C GLY A 212 -12.38 -4.56 11.51
N THR A 213 -11.10 -4.20 11.60
CA THR A 213 -10.69 -2.83 11.21
C THR A 213 -10.99 -2.61 9.72
N TYR A 214 -11.31 -1.37 9.34
CA TYR A 214 -11.67 -1.04 7.96
C TYR A 214 -11.27 0.38 7.60
N THR A 215 -11.11 0.62 6.30
CA THR A 215 -11.03 1.95 5.72
C THR A 215 -12.22 2.11 4.77
N PRO A 216 -13.05 3.17 4.91
CA PRO A 216 -14.14 3.41 3.99
C PRO A 216 -13.67 3.43 2.54
N ALA A 217 -14.53 2.99 1.61
CA ALA A 217 -14.24 3.03 0.19
C ALA A 217 -13.96 4.48 -0.25
N HIS A 218 -12.80 4.70 -0.83
CA HIS A 218 -12.38 5.99 -1.34
C HIS A 218 -11.47 5.78 -2.56
N ARG A 219 -11.25 6.86 -3.31
CA ARG A 219 -10.26 6.89 -4.40
C ARG A 219 -9.14 7.80 -3.97
N GLU A 220 -7.92 7.28 -3.99
CA GLU A 220 -6.73 8.10 -3.79
C GLU A 220 -6.45 8.86 -5.10
N MET A 221 -6.06 10.13 -4.98
CA MET A 221 -5.65 10.93 -6.16
C MET A 221 -4.31 10.46 -6.71
N CYS A 222 -3.49 9.85 -5.86
CA CYS A 222 -2.27 9.21 -6.27
C CYS A 222 -2.65 7.95 -7.04
N ALA A 223 -2.50 7.97 -8.37
CA ALA A 223 -2.27 6.76 -9.15
C ALA A 223 -0.89 6.16 -8.81
N SER A 224 -0.44 6.31 -7.56
CA SER A 224 0.79 5.70 -7.09
C SER A 224 0.62 4.19 -7.21
N LEU A 225 1.73 3.52 -7.53
CA LEU A 225 1.88 2.10 -7.28
C LEU A 225 1.75 1.90 -5.76
N GLY A 226 0.51 1.90 -5.25
CA GLY A 226 0.20 1.68 -3.86
C GLY A 226 0.59 0.26 -3.49
N GLN A 227 1.81 0.10 -2.97
CA GLN A 227 2.30 -1.19 -2.54
C GLN A 227 1.76 -1.48 -1.14
N LYS A 228 0.75 -2.36 -1.07
CA LYS A 228 0.27 -2.93 0.20
C LYS A 228 0.98 -4.26 0.44
N HIS A 229 2.06 -4.25 1.22
CA HIS A 229 2.67 -5.48 1.73
C HIS A 229 1.91 -5.97 2.96
N HIS A 230 1.40 -7.20 2.91
CA HIS A 230 0.75 -7.84 4.06
C HIS A 230 1.78 -8.77 4.73
N GLY A 231 2.19 -8.46 5.95
CA GLY A 231 3.06 -9.29 6.77
C GLY A 231 2.28 -9.86 7.97
N GLY A 232 2.26 -11.19 8.10
CA GLY A 232 1.93 -11.91 9.34
C GLY A 232 0.44 -11.98 9.72
N SER A 233 -0.08 -13.20 9.79
CA SER A 233 -1.27 -13.54 10.59
C SER A 233 -0.79 -13.92 11.98
N VAL A 234 -1.22 -13.18 13.00
CA VAL A 234 -1.10 -13.64 14.39
C VAL A 234 -2.17 -14.71 14.57
N ARG A 235 -1.76 -15.99 14.51
CA ARG A 235 -2.58 -17.08 15.02
C ARG A 235 -2.43 -17.18 16.53
#